data_AF-A0AAI8VTW1-F1
#
_entry.id   AF-A0AAI8VTW1-F1
#
_cell.length_a   1.000
_cell.length_b   1.000
_cell.length_c   1.000
_cell.angle_alpha   90.00
_cell.angle_beta   90.00
_cell.angle_gamma   90.00
#
_symmetry.space_group_name_H-M   'P 1'
#
loop_
_entity.id
_entity.type
_entity.pdbx_description
1 polymer ?
#
loop_
_entity_poly.entity_id
_entity_poly.type
_entity_poly.pdbx_seq_one_letter_code
_entity_poly.pdbx_strand_id
1 'polypeptide(L)'
;MTTQGRMLFNADWTVFVYEDRKYETHRKNYKEMVQWVLDNVSTHYKDTVCRPTKLLDAWYTDLKEIASVSVAQLKPAARDRYREAVKPLNKLPRDLAAWINN
;
A
#
# COMPACT_ATOMS: atom_id res chain seq x y z
N MET A 1 -24.52 41.60 -27.41
CA MET A 1 -23.73 41.30 -26.19
C MET A 1 -23.02 42.56 -25.74
N THR A 2 -23.23 43.00 -24.50
CA THR A 2 -22.63 44.25 -23.99
C THR A 2 -21.13 44.05 -23.71
N THR A 3 -20.36 45.14 -23.73
CA THR A 3 -18.91 45.11 -23.44
C THR A 3 -18.63 44.58 -22.03
N GLN A 4 -19.46 44.97 -21.05
CA GLN A 4 -19.40 44.45 -19.69
C GLN A 4 -19.69 42.93 -19.62
N GLY A 5 -20.66 42.45 -20.40
CA GLY A 5 -20.95 41.01 -20.48
C GLY A 5 -19.79 40.20 -21.07
N ARG A 6 -19.06 40.74 -22.06
CA ARG A 6 -17.83 40.12 -22.58
C ARG A 6 -16.73 40.02 -21.51
N MET A 7 -16.54 41.07 -20.72
CA MET A 7 -15.50 41.10 -19.69
C MET A 7 -15.79 40.08 -18.59
N LEU A 8 -17.02 40.02 -18.10
CA LEU A 8 -17.44 39.05 -17.08
C LEU A 8 -17.29 37.62 -17.60
N PHE A 9 -17.78 37.33 -18.81
CA PHE A 9 -17.63 36.02 -19.43
C PHE A 9 -16.16 35.60 -19.56
N ASN A 10 -15.28 36.50 -20.00
CA ASN A 10 -13.86 36.18 -20.12
C ASN A 10 -13.20 35.94 -18.76
N ALA A 11 -13.60 36.65 -17.72
CA ALA A 11 -13.12 36.45 -16.36
C ALA A 11 -13.56 35.06 -15.83
N ASP A 12 -14.85 34.74 -15.94
CA ASP A 12 -15.41 33.46 -15.51
C ASP A 12 -14.78 32.29 -16.29
N TRP A 13 -14.59 32.47 -17.61
CA TRP A 13 -13.92 31.49 -18.46
C TRP A 13 -12.47 31.25 -18.03
N THR A 14 -11.74 32.31 -17.66
CA THR A 14 -10.36 32.19 -17.19
C THR A 14 -10.29 31.40 -15.87
N VAL A 15 -11.20 31.67 -14.93
CA VAL A 15 -11.29 30.92 -13.67
C VAL A 15 -11.62 29.45 -13.94
N PHE A 16 -12.60 29.18 -14.80
CA PHE A 16 -12.96 27.82 -15.17
C PHE A 16 -11.79 27.04 -15.76
N VAL A 17 -11.08 27.61 -16.76
CA VAL A 17 -9.93 26.96 -17.39
C VAL A 17 -8.80 26.70 -16.38
N TYR A 18 -8.59 27.60 -15.42
CA TYR A 18 -7.61 27.41 -14.37
C TYR A 18 -7.98 26.23 -13.45
N GLU A 19 -9.22 26.19 -12.96
CA GLU A 19 -9.69 25.10 -12.09
C GLU A 19 -9.73 23.75 -12.82
N ASP A 20 -10.10 23.72 -14.10
CA ASP A 20 -10.09 22.51 -14.93
C ASP A 20 -8.66 21.93 -15.07
N ARG A 21 -7.67 22.78 -15.35
CA ARG A 21 -6.25 22.36 -15.39
C ARG A 21 -5.77 21.83 -14.05
N LYS A 22 -6.19 22.47 -12.96
CA LYS A 22 -5.84 22.06 -11.60
C LYS A 22 -6.48 20.70 -11.28
N TYR A 23 -7.75 20.50 -11.64
CA TYR A 23 -8.44 19.23 -11.51
C TYR A 23 -7.74 18.10 -12.27
N GLU A 24 -7.40 18.29 -13.55
CA GLU A 24 -6.67 17.29 -14.34
C GLU A 24 -5.29 16.97 -13.75
N THR A 25 -4.60 17.98 -13.20
CA THR A 25 -3.33 17.78 -12.49
C THR A 25 -3.52 16.92 -11.24
N HIS A 26 -4.52 17.21 -10.41
CA HIS A 26 -4.83 16.40 -9.23
C HIS A 26 -5.22 14.97 -9.61
N ARG A 27 -6.03 14.81 -10.65
CA ARG A 27 -6.46 13.49 -11.15
C ARG A 27 -5.29 12.66 -11.65
N LYS A 28 -4.34 13.28 -12.37
CA LYS A 28 -3.10 12.62 -12.80
C LYS A 28 -2.26 12.17 -11.59
N ASN A 29 -2.00 13.07 -10.65
CA ASN A 29 -1.20 12.77 -9.45
C ASN A 29 -1.85 11.65 -8.61
N TYR A 30 -3.18 11.66 -8.47
CA TYR A 30 -3.91 10.60 -7.78
C TYR A 30 -3.71 9.24 -8.46
N LYS A 31 -3.82 9.19 -9.79
CA LYS A 31 -3.62 7.95 -10.56
C LYS A 31 -2.18 7.44 -10.44
N GLU A 32 -1.19 8.32 -10.51
CA GLU A 32 0.22 7.97 -10.33
C GLU A 32 0.50 7.43 -8.93
N MET A 33 -0.07 8.05 -7.89
CA MET A 33 0.06 7.56 -6.51
C MET A 33 -0.59 6.19 -6.32
N VAL A 34 -1.81 6.01 -6.84
CA VAL A 34 -2.50 4.70 -6.81
C VAL A 34 -1.66 3.63 -7.50
N GLN A 35 -1.12 3.93 -8.69
CA GLN A 35 -0.27 2.99 -9.40
C GLN A 35 0.99 2.65 -8.62
N TRP A 36 1.68 3.65 -8.06
CA TRP A 36 2.87 3.44 -7.24
C TRP A 36 2.59 2.55 -6.03
N VAL A 37 1.48 2.77 -5.32
CA VAL A 37 1.06 1.90 -4.22
C VAL A 37 0.82 0.48 -4.71
N LEU A 38 0.07 0.32 -5.81
CA LEU A 38 -0.18 -0.98 -6.40
C LEU A 38 1.10 -1.66 -6.88
N ASP A 39 2.13 -0.95 -7.31
CA ASP A 39 3.39 -1.57 -7.78
C ASP A 39 4.27 -2.04 -6.62
N ASN A 40 4.27 -1.31 -5.50
CA ASN A 40 5.17 -1.57 -4.36
C ASN A 40 4.56 -2.46 -3.27
N VAL A 41 3.24 -2.57 -3.22
CA VAL A 41 2.55 -3.41 -2.25
C VAL A 41 2.57 -4.88 -2.70
N SER A 42 2.81 -5.81 -1.76
CA SER A 42 2.79 -7.25 -2.04
C SER A 42 1.42 -7.68 -2.59
N THR A 43 1.40 -8.63 -3.54
CA THR A 43 0.18 -9.11 -4.23
C THR A 43 -0.94 -9.48 -3.26
N HIS A 44 -0.61 -10.10 -2.12
CA HIS A 44 -1.59 -10.47 -1.10
C HIS A 44 -2.40 -9.27 -0.58
N TYR A 45 -1.75 -8.12 -0.38
CA TYR A 45 -2.40 -6.90 0.08
C TYR A 45 -3.20 -6.19 -1.02
N LYS A 46 -2.88 -6.42 -2.30
CA LYS A 46 -3.67 -5.89 -3.42
C LYS A 46 -5.06 -6.53 -3.46
N ASP A 47 -5.12 -7.84 -3.25
CA ASP A 47 -6.38 -8.60 -3.32
C ASP A 47 -7.26 -8.41 -2.08
N THR A 48 -6.64 -8.24 -0.92
CA THR A 48 -7.35 -8.14 0.37
C THR A 48 -7.69 -6.70 0.75
N VAL A 49 -6.77 -5.76 0.53
CA VAL A 49 -6.80 -4.41 1.13
C VAL A 49 -6.99 -3.32 0.08
N CYS A 50 -6.14 -3.32 -0.96
CA CYS A 50 -6.04 -2.24 -1.94
C CYS A 50 -6.94 -2.47 -3.16
N ARG A 51 -8.23 -2.71 -2.92
CA ARG A 51 -9.19 -2.92 -4.02
C ARG A 51 -9.34 -1.65 -4.87
N PRO A 52 -9.26 -1.73 -6.22
CA PRO A 52 -9.34 -0.58 -7.13
C PRO A 52 -10.55 0.35 -6.93
N THR A 53 -11.62 -0.15 -6.33
CA THR A 53 -12.87 0.58 -6.08
C THR A 53 -12.86 1.43 -4.80
N LYS A 54 -11.92 1.18 -3.88
CA LYS A 54 -11.82 1.93 -2.62
C LYS A 54 -11.00 3.21 -2.82
N LEU A 55 -11.28 4.21 -1.99
CA LEU A 55 -10.49 5.44 -1.92
C LEU A 55 -9.09 5.15 -1.36
N LEU A 56 -8.10 5.91 -1.83
CA LEU A 56 -6.72 5.79 -1.40
C LEU A 56 -6.54 5.93 0.13
N ASP A 57 -7.32 6.80 0.76
CA ASP A 57 -7.25 7.03 2.22
C ASP A 57 -7.74 5.80 3.01
N ALA A 58 -8.74 5.11 2.47
CA ALA A 58 -9.20 3.82 3.00
C ALA A 58 -8.13 2.74 2.82
N TRP A 59 -7.46 2.70 1.66
CA TRP A 59 -6.33 1.76 1.46
C TRP A 59 -5.23 1.99 2.47
N TYR A 60 -4.85 3.24 2.70
CA TYR A 60 -3.78 3.58 3.65
C TYR A 60 -4.14 3.14 5.08
N THR A 61 -5.38 3.40 5.50
CA THR A 61 -5.86 3.01 6.83
C THR A 61 -5.85 1.49 6.99
N ASP A 62 -6.43 0.76 6.03
CA ASP A 62 -6.51 -0.69 6.08
C ASP A 62 -5.10 -1.34 5.98
N LEU A 63 -4.20 -0.79 5.15
CA LEU A 63 -2.80 -1.24 5.05
C LEU A 63 -2.08 -1.08 6.38
N LYS A 64 -2.26 0.08 7.04
CA LYS A 64 -1.65 0.36 8.33
C LYS A 64 -2.12 -0.61 9.40
N GLU A 65 -3.42 -0.91 9.43
CA GLU A 65 -3.99 -1.86 10.37
C GLU A 65 -3.42 -3.27 10.16
N ILE A 66 -3.45 -3.80 8.94
CA ILE A 66 -3.01 -5.17 8.69
C ILE A 66 -1.48 -5.32 8.81
N ALA A 67 -0.72 -4.34 8.34
CA ALA A 67 0.73 -4.33 8.54
C ALA A 67 1.08 -4.31 10.04
N SER A 68 0.31 -3.60 10.88
CA SER A 68 0.53 -3.58 12.33
C SER A 68 0.30 -4.95 12.98
N VAL A 69 -0.71 -5.69 12.52
CA VAL A 69 -0.99 -7.07 12.96
C VAL A 69 0.15 -8.01 12.55
N SER A 70 0.66 -7.89 11.33
CA SER A 70 1.80 -8.69 10.84
C SER A 70 3.06 -8.49 11.69
N VAL A 71 3.37 -7.24 12.05
CA VAL A 71 4.52 -6.91 12.92
C VAL A 71 4.39 -7.51 14.31
N ALA A 72 3.18 -7.54 14.88
CA ALA A 72 2.93 -8.15 16.17
C ALA A 72 3.18 -9.68 16.16
N GLN A 73 2.94 -10.34 15.03
CA GLN A 73 3.14 -11.79 14.86
C GLN A 73 4.58 -12.18 14.50
N LEU A 74 5.38 -11.24 13.96
CA LEU A 74 6.77 -11.49 13.59
C LEU A 74 7.66 -11.87 14.78
N LYS A 75 7.49 -11.23 15.94
CA LYS A 75 8.29 -11.52 17.14
C LYS A 75 8.02 -12.94 17.72
N PRO A 76 6.77 -13.36 17.96
CA PRO A 76 6.46 -14.73 18.37
C PRO A 76 6.97 -15.76 17.36
N ALA A 77 6.72 -15.56 16.06
CA ALA A 77 7.15 -16.50 15.03
C ALA A 77 8.68 -16.65 14.97
N ALA A 78 9.43 -15.55 15.06
CA ALA A 78 10.89 -15.59 15.12
C ALA A 78 11.39 -16.30 16.38
N ARG A 79 10.76 -16.04 17.54
CA ARG A 79 11.09 -16.71 18.80
C ARG A 79 10.82 -18.21 18.72
N ASP A 80 9.70 -18.62 18.13
CA ASP A 80 9.32 -20.02 18.04
C ASP A 80 10.23 -20.78 17.08
N ARG A 81 10.59 -20.19 15.92
CA ARG A 81 11.63 -20.74 15.03
C ARG A 81 12.98 -20.89 15.72
N TYR A 82 13.39 -19.90 16.51
CA TYR A 82 14.63 -19.99 17.29
C TYR A 82 14.56 -21.13 18.33
N ARG A 83 13.43 -21.25 19.02
CA ARG A 83 13.22 -22.34 20.00
C ARG A 83 13.24 -23.72 19.35
N GLU A 84 12.70 -23.86 18.14
CA GLU A 84 12.78 -25.10 17.38
C GLU A 84 14.22 -25.43 16.98
N ALA A 85 14.96 -24.44 16.47
CA ALA A 85 16.36 -24.61 16.07
C ALA A 85 17.29 -24.96 17.26
N VAL A 86 17.03 -24.38 18.43
CA VAL A 86 17.85 -24.59 19.65
C VAL A 86 17.33 -25.74 20.51
N LYS A 87 16.23 -26.38 20.12
CA LYS A 87 15.64 -27.48 20.89
C LYS A 87 16.65 -28.65 20.96
N PRO A 88 17.10 -29.04 22.16
CA PRO A 88 18.00 -30.18 22.30
C PRO A 88 17.33 -31.44 21.77
N LEU A 89 18.11 -32.29 21.11
CA LEU A 89 17.65 -33.58 20.59
C LEU A 89 17.27 -34.49 21.76
N ASN A 90 15.96 -34.67 21.99
CA ASN A 90 15.45 -35.62 22.99
C ASN A 90 15.67 -37.10 22.60
N LYS A 91 16.01 -37.37 21.33
CA LYS A 91 16.38 -38.70 20.80
C LYS A 91 17.48 -38.52 19.77
N LEU A 92 18.45 -39.44 19.75
CA LEU A 92 19.54 -39.44 18.78
C LEU A 92 18.95 -39.63 17.36
N PRO A 93 19.22 -38.72 16.41
CA PRO A 93 18.83 -38.89 15.02
C PRO A 93 19.46 -40.16 14.46
N ARG A 94 18.70 -40.92 13.67
CA ARG A 94 19.18 -42.16 13.05
C ARG A 94 20.31 -41.92 12.05
N ASP A 95 20.42 -40.69 11.55
CA ASP A 95 21.44 -40.24 10.61
C ASP A 95 22.03 -38.91 11.09
N LEU A 96 23.18 -38.99 11.76
CA LEU A 96 23.87 -37.84 12.35
C LEU A 96 24.52 -36.94 11.30
N ALA A 97 24.91 -37.48 10.14
CA ALA A 97 25.58 -36.73 9.08
C ALA A 97 24.61 -35.77 8.36
N ALA A 98 23.35 -36.16 8.20
CA ALA A 98 22.30 -35.31 7.64
C ALA A 98 21.90 -34.16 8.58
N TRP A 99 22.05 -34.32 9.90
CA TRP A 99 21.72 -33.27 10.88
C TRP A 99 22.79 -32.17 10.95
N ILE A 100 24.08 -32.53 10.86
CA ILE A 100 25.19 -31.56 10.95
C ILE A 100 25.20 -30.60 9.75
N ASN A 101 24.63 -31.00 8.62
CA ASN A 101 24.64 -30.23 7.36
C ASN A 101 23.35 -29.42 7.09
N ASN A 102 22.45 -29.30 8.07
CA ASN A 102 21.16 -28.61 7.95
C ASN A 102 21.10 -27.38 8.86
#